data_AF-A0A524MLU1-F1
#
_entry.id   AF-A0A524MLU1-F1
#
_cell.length_a   1.000
_cell.length_b   1.000
_cell.length_c   1.000
_cell.angle_alpha   90.00
_cell.angle_beta   90.00
_cell.angle_gamma   90.00
#
_symmetry.space_group_name_H-M   'P 1'
#
loop_
_entity.id
_entity.type
_entity.pdbx_description
1 polymer ?
#
loop_
_entity_poly.entity_id
_entity_poly.type
_entity_poly.pdbx_seq_one_letter_code
_entity_poly.pdbx_strand_id
1 'polypeptide(L)' 'MAGSEKLSFDHTELLRFITAGSVDDGKSTLIGRLLYDSKSIFEDQLSAITNTSHKRGLKGVDLSLLTDGLQAE' A
#
# COMPACT_ATOMS: atom_id res chain seq x y z
N MET A 1 -19.62 -29.66 -14.23
CA MET A 1 -18.19 -29.32 -14.26
C MET A 1 -18.04 -28.01 -14.99
N ALA A 2 -18.11 -26.89 -14.27
CA ALA A 2 -17.85 -25.57 -14.84
C ALA A 2 -16.33 -25.40 -14.93
N GLY A 3 -15.86 -25.11 -16.14
CA GLY A 3 -14.44 -24.92 -16.45
C GLY A 3 -13.82 -23.82 -15.62
N SER A 4 -12.65 -24.12 -15.09
CA SER A 4 -11.78 -23.18 -14.39
C SER A 4 -11.32 -22.12 -15.38
N GLU A 5 -11.94 -20.93 -15.38
CA GLU A 5 -11.41 -19.78 -16.10
C GLU A 5 -10.04 -19.42 -15.49
N LYS A 6 -8.98 -19.78 -16.20
CA LYS A 6 -7.63 -19.25 -15.93
C LYS A 6 -7.67 -17.76 -16.25
N LEU A 7 -7.49 -16.92 -15.23
CA LEU A 7 -7.12 -15.52 -15.42
C LEU A 7 -5.80 -15.51 -16.22
N SER A 8 -5.84 -15.13 -17.49
CA SER A 8 -4.64 -14.92 -18.30
C SER A 8 -4.01 -13.58 -17.91
N PHE A 9 -2.84 -13.60 -17.30
CA PHE A 9 -2.05 -12.41 -16.92
C PHE A 9 -1.40 -11.69 -18.12
N ASP A 10 -1.90 -11.92 -19.33
CA ASP A 10 -1.34 -11.44 -20.60
C ASP A 10 -1.47 -9.91 -20.80
N HIS A 11 -2.13 -9.23 -19.86
CA HIS A 11 -2.38 -7.78 -19.89
C HIS A 11 -1.80 -7.02 -18.67
N THR A 12 -0.85 -7.61 -17.93
CA THR A 12 -0.15 -6.87 -16.87
C THR A 12 0.94 -6.00 -17.46
N GLU A 13 0.56 -4.81 -17.91
CA GLU A 13 1.51 -3.79 -18.37
C GLU A 13 2.13 -3.02 -17.19
N LEU A 14 3.38 -2.61 -17.35
CA LEU A 14 4.11 -1.87 -16.32
C LEU A 14 3.59 -0.43 -16.23
N LEU A 15 2.87 -0.13 -15.15
CA LEU A 15 2.45 1.24 -14.83
C LEU A 15 3.54 1.96 -14.03
N ARG A 16 4.07 3.06 -14.59
CA ARG A 16 4.91 4.03 -13.88
C ARG A 16 4.10 5.28 -13.62
N PHE A 17 3.94 5.66 -12.35
CA PHE A 17 3.23 6.87 -11.97
C PHE A 17 3.96 7.57 -10.81
N ILE A 18 3.65 8.85 -10.64
CA ILE A 18 4.14 9.67 -9.54
C ILE A 18 2.96 10.42 -8.93
N THR A 19 3.01 10.68 -7.62
CA THR A 19 2.06 11.55 -6.93
C THR A 19 2.74 12.88 -6.59
N ALA A 20 2.12 14.01 -6.93
CA ALA A 20 2.62 15.35 -6.62
C ALA A 20 1.49 16.22 -6.04
N GLY A 21 1.81 17.16 -5.14
CA GLY A 21 0.84 17.94 -4.37
C GLY A 21 1.39 18.41 -3.03
N SER A 22 0.64 19.27 -2.34
CA SER A 22 0.95 19.79 -1.00
C SER A 22 1.11 18.67 0.03
N VAL A 23 1.80 18.96 1.14
CA VAL A 23 2.08 17.99 2.22
C VAL A 23 0.79 17.33 2.70
N ASP A 24 -0.28 18.10 2.85
CA ASP A 24 -1.56 17.66 3.41
C ASP A 24 -2.49 16.95 2.41
N ASP A 25 -2.09 16.81 1.14
CA ASP A 25 -2.91 16.20 0.09
C ASP A 25 -2.96 14.66 0.17
N GLY A 26 -2.34 14.05 1.20
CA GLY A 26 -2.47 12.61 1.45
C GLY A 26 -1.76 11.70 0.44
N LYS A 27 -0.74 12.22 -0.27
CA LYS A 27 0.05 11.47 -1.28
C LYS A 27 0.58 10.14 -0.77
N SER A 28 1.20 10.16 0.41
CA SER A 28 1.74 8.99 1.11
C SER A 28 0.65 7.98 1.45
N THR A 29 -0.51 8.45 1.89
CA THR A 29 -1.67 7.62 2.18
C THR A 29 -2.22 6.94 0.93
N LEU A 30 -2.26 7.63 -0.21
CA LEU A 30 -2.70 7.07 -1.48
C LEU A 30 -1.76 5.95 -1.95
N ILE A 31 -0.44 6.18 -1.92
CA ILE A 31 0.55 5.15 -2.27
C ILE A 31 0.42 3.96 -1.32
N GLY A 32 0.37 4.20 -0.01
CA GLY A 32 0.19 3.14 0.99
C GLY A 32 -1.08 2.32 0.77
N ARG A 33 -2.17 2.97 0.35
CA ARG A 33 -3.43 2.30 0.01
C ARG A 33 -3.31 1.43 -1.23
N LEU A 34 -2.67 1.92 -2.29
CA LEU A 34 -2.43 1.13 -3.49
C LEU A 34 -1.61 -0.13 -3.18
N LEU A 35 -0.54 0.00 -2.40
CA LEU A 35 0.29 -1.13 -1.98
C LEU A 35 -0.49 -2.15 -1.13
N TYR A 36 -1.40 -1.67 -0.27
CA TYR A 36 -2.25 -2.52 0.55
C TYR A 36 -3.27 -3.28 -0.29
N ASP A 37 -4.00 -2.58 -1.16
CA ASP A 37 -5.05 -3.16 -1.99
C ASP A 37 -4.45 -4.11 -3.07
N SER A 38 -3.22 -3.84 -3.54
CA SER A 38 -2.50 -4.72 -4.46
C SER A 38 -1.90 -5.97 -3.80
N LYS A 39 -2.05 -6.11 -2.47
CA LYS A 39 -1.43 -7.18 -1.66
C LYS A 39 0.09 -7.26 -1.86
N SER A 40 0.73 -6.12 -2.08
CA SER A 40 2.17 -6.02 -2.32
C SER A 40 2.97 -5.76 -1.04
N ILE A 41 2.33 -5.84 0.13
CA ILE A 41 2.93 -5.61 1.45
C ILE A 41 3.02 -6.94 2.19
N PHE A 42 4.17 -7.20 2.81
CA PHE A 42 4.36 -8.35 3.69
C PHE A 42 3.60 -8.19 5.02
N GLU A 43 3.14 -9.29 5.61
CA GLU A 43 2.31 -9.28 6.83
C GLU A 43 3.03 -8.71 8.05
N ASP A 44 4.35 -8.89 8.14
CA ASP A 44 5.20 -8.34 9.20
C ASP A 44 5.24 -6.80 9.14
N GLN A 45 5.38 -6.24 7.93
CA GLN A 45 5.33 -4.79 7.70
C GLN A 45 3.96 -4.22 8.06
N LEU A 46 2.89 -4.89 7.63
CA LEU A 46 1.52 -4.50 7.98
C LEU A 46 1.30 -4.53 9.50
N SER A 47 1.83 -5.54 10.18
CA SER A 47 1.74 -5.67 11.64
C SER A 47 2.52 -4.56 12.36
N ALA A 48 3.70 -4.20 11.86
CA ALA A 48 4.53 -3.13 12.41
C ALA A 48 3.85 -1.76 12.32
N ILE A 49 3.27 -1.41 11.16
CA ILE A 49 2.55 -0.14 11.01
C ILE A 49 1.24 -0.13 11.79
N THR A 50 0.56 -1.27 11.94
CA THR A 50 -0.67 -1.39 12.72
C THR A 50 -0.38 -1.11 14.19
N ASN A 51 0.66 -1.74 14.75
CA ASN A 51 1.11 -1.47 16.11
C ASN A 51 1.53 -0.02 16.31
N THR A 52 2.22 0.58 15.34
CA THR A 52 2.64 1.98 15.39
C THR A 52 1.44 2.93 15.37
N SER A 53 0.44 2.65 14.53
CA SER A 53 -0.80 3.41 14.44
C SER A 53 -1.58 3.36 15.76
N HIS A 54 -1.68 2.18 16.38
CA HIS A 54 -2.28 2.02 17.69
C HIS A 54 -1.52 2.77 18.80
N LYS A 55 -0.18 2.73 18.79
CA LYS A 55 0.65 3.51 19.73
C LYS A 55 0.44 5.02 19.59
N ARG A 56 0.12 5.50 18.38
CA ARG A 56 -0.25 6.90 18.11
C ARG A 56 -1.70 7.24 18.48
N GLY A 57 -2.49 6.27 18.97
CA GLY A 57 -3.89 6.47 19.36
C GLY A 57 -4.87 6.51 18.17
N LEU A 58 -4.46 6.07 16.99
CA LEU A 58 -5.32 6.05 15.81
C LEU A 58 -6.30 4.87 15.88
N LYS A 59 -7.54 5.09 15.40
CA LYS A 59 -8.59 4.05 15.34
C LYS A 59 -8.39 3.02 14.22
N GLY A 60 -7.51 3.32 13.26
CA GLY A 60 -7.21 2.47 12.12
C GLY A 60 -5.73 2.50 11.77
N VAL A 61 -5.36 1.71 10.77
CA VAL A 61 -3.98 1.64 10.28
C VAL A 61 -3.66 2.89 9.45
N ASP A 62 -2.61 3.59 9.85
CA ASP A 62 -2.03 4.69 9.10
C ASP A 62 -1.13 4.14 7.99
N LEU A 63 -1.68 4.07 6.78
CA LEU A 63 -0.99 3.55 5.61
C LEU A 63 0.11 4.48 5.09
N SER A 64 0.14 5.75 5.52
CA SER A 64 1.24 6.66 5.14
C SER A 64 2.60 6.18 5.68
N LEU A 65 2.58 5.44 6.81
CA LEU A 65 3.76 4.85 7.43
C LEU A 65 4.51 3.85 6.54
N LEU A 66 3.85 3.29 5.53
CA LEU A 66 4.48 2.40 4.55
C LEU A 66 5.49 3.12 3.68
N THR A 67 5.22 4.40 3.38
CA THR A 67 6.11 5.22 2.57
C THR A 67 7.15 5.98 3.39
N ASP A 68 6.92 6.16 4.69
CA ASP A 68 7.88 6.81 5.60
C ASP A 68 9.17 5.99 5.77
N GLY A 69 9.07 4.65 5.73
CA GLY A 69 10.22 3.74 5.79
C GLY A 69 10.97 3.54 4.47
N LEU A 70 10.44 4.06 3.36
CA LEU A 70 11.06 4.00 2.02
C LEU A 70 12.09 5.13 1.79
N GLN A 71 12.55 5.80 2.84
CA GLN A 71 13.76 6.61 2.73
C GLN A 71 14.92 5.68 2.35
N ALA A 72 15.42 5.89 1.14
CA ALA A 72 16.58 5.21 0.60
C ALA A 72 17.77 5.40 1.55
N GLU A 73 18.16 4.32 2.22
CA GLU A 73 19.55 4.07 2.58
C GLU A 73 20.30 3.53 1.36
#